data_AF-A0A1X7SZC7-F1
#
_entry.id   AF-A0A1X7SZC7-F1
#
_cell.length_a   1.000
_cell.length_b   1.000
_cell.length_c   1.000
_cell.angle_alpha   90.00
_cell.angle_beta   90.00
_cell.angle_gamma   90.00
#
_symmetry.space_group_name_H-M   'P 1'
#
loop_
_entity.id
_entity.type
_entity.pdbx_description
1 polymer ?
#
loop_
_entity_poly.entity_id
_entity_poly.type
_entity_poly.pdbx_seq_one_letter_code
_entity_poly.pdbx_strand_id
1 'polypeptide(L)'
;MINGWVRLMDRLTSIASDQPQAAYATFTRSVQNKWLYLQRLVPDCARLFDEIECKIVQDFLPAVFGCEVSTDDRSLFTLPTRYGGLNMLCPVETGQILLHFVSNHYQCSD
;
A
#
# COMPACT_ATOMS: atom_id res chain seq x y z
N MET A 1 13.60 3.17 -9.33
CA MET A 1 12.40 2.29 -9.35
C MET A 1 11.31 2.85 -8.44
N ILE A 2 11.58 3.04 -7.14
CA ILE A 2 10.67 3.66 -6.15
C ILE A 2 10.23 5.07 -6.51
N ASN A 3 11.15 5.93 -7.00
CA ASN A 3 10.82 7.29 -7.41
C ASN A 3 9.69 7.38 -8.46
N GLY A 4 9.54 6.34 -9.31
CA GLY A 4 8.44 6.29 -10.28
C GLY A 4 7.08 6.05 -9.62
N TRP A 5 7.08 5.34 -8.50
CA TRP A 5 5.89 4.97 -7.74
C TRP A 5 5.49 6.09 -6.79
N VAL A 6 6.46 6.78 -6.21
CA VAL A 6 6.25 8.04 -5.50
C VAL A 6 5.56 9.04 -6.42
N ARG A 7 6.08 9.26 -7.64
CA ARG A 7 5.44 10.13 -8.65
C ARG A 7 4.04 9.64 -9.06
N LEU A 8 3.83 8.33 -9.10
CA LEU A 8 2.51 7.76 -9.39
C LEU A 8 1.53 8.08 -8.25
N MET A 9 1.96 7.97 -7.00
CA MET A 9 1.17 8.34 -5.83
C MET A 9 0.87 9.84 -5.80
N ASP A 10 1.83 10.70 -6.14
CA ASP A 10 1.62 12.15 -6.23
C ASP A 10 0.51 12.48 -7.24
N ARG A 11 0.56 11.86 -8.43
CA ARG A 11 -0.48 12.02 -9.46
C ARG A 11 -1.83 11.48 -9.00
N LEU A 12 -1.83 10.30 -8.38
CA LEU A 12 -3.07 9.69 -7.91
C LEU A 12 -3.73 10.52 -6.80
N THR A 13 -2.91 11.14 -5.94
CA THR A 13 -3.35 12.07 -4.90
C THR A 13 -3.98 13.32 -5.50
N SER A 14 -3.37 13.91 -6.54
CA SER A 14 -4.01 15.06 -7.24
C SER A 14 -5.37 14.72 -7.85
N ILE A 15 -5.55 13.48 -8.31
CA ILE A 15 -6.84 13.01 -8.85
C ILE A 15 -7.84 12.75 -7.73
N ALA A 16 -7.37 12.29 -6.56
CA ALA A 16 -8.23 11.95 -5.43
C ALA A 16 -9.05 13.14 -4.94
N SER A 17 -8.51 14.36 -5.01
CA SER A 17 -9.23 15.58 -4.61
C SER A 17 -10.50 15.82 -5.45
N ASP A 18 -10.49 15.48 -6.74
CA ASP A 18 -11.64 15.67 -7.64
C ASP A 18 -12.48 14.39 -7.78
N GLN A 19 -11.84 13.22 -7.77
CA GLN A 19 -12.42 11.93 -8.07
C GLN A 19 -11.97 10.85 -7.06
N PRO A 20 -12.37 10.97 -5.78
CA PRO A 20 -11.84 10.13 -4.70
C PRO A 20 -12.12 8.63 -4.92
N GLN A 21 -13.32 8.29 -5.41
CA GLN A 21 -13.71 6.90 -5.69
C GLN A 21 -12.89 6.28 -6.84
N ALA A 22 -12.62 7.05 -7.90
CA ALA A 22 -11.81 6.58 -9.02
C ALA A 22 -10.34 6.39 -8.62
N ALA A 23 -9.82 7.31 -7.80
CA ALA A 23 -8.48 7.22 -7.25
C ALA A 23 -8.33 6.01 -6.33
N TYR A 24 -9.29 5.79 -5.41
CA TYR A 24 -9.35 4.61 -4.53
C TYR A 24 -9.43 3.30 -5.31
N ALA A 25 -10.29 3.20 -6.33
CA ALA A 25 -10.39 2.01 -7.16
C ALA A 25 -9.08 1.73 -7.93
N THR A 26 -8.43 2.78 -8.42
CA THR A 26 -7.14 2.68 -9.11
C THR A 26 -6.02 2.23 -8.16
N PHE A 27 -6.00 2.77 -6.93
CA PHE A 27 -5.06 2.37 -5.89
C PHE A 27 -5.17 0.87 -5.57
N THR A 28 -6.37 0.42 -5.19
CA THR A 28 -6.61 -0.95 -4.75
C THR A 28 -6.48 -1.98 -5.88
N ARG A 29 -6.86 -1.62 -7.11
CA ARG A 29 -6.89 -2.55 -8.24
C ARG A 29 -5.65 -2.52 -9.13
N SER A 30 -4.88 -1.43 -9.12
CA SER A 30 -3.69 -1.28 -9.97
C SER A 30 -2.42 -1.10 -9.15
N VAL A 31 -2.29 0.01 -8.41
CA VAL A 31 -1.03 0.38 -7.74
C VAL A 31 -0.61 -0.69 -6.73
N GLN A 32 -1.56 -1.13 -5.91
CA GLN A 32 -1.33 -2.15 -4.90
C GLN A 32 -0.85 -3.48 -5.49
N ASN A 33 -1.49 -3.93 -6.57
CA ASN A 33 -1.12 -5.18 -7.23
C ASN A 33 0.29 -5.13 -7.82
N LYS A 34 0.78 -3.94 -8.20
CA LYS A 34 2.15 -3.78 -8.70
C LYS A 34 3.19 -4.01 -7.60
N TRP A 35 3.06 -3.46 -6.38
CA TRP A 35 4.03 -3.77 -5.31
C TRP A 35 3.92 -5.21 -4.88
N LEU A 36 2.71 -5.76 -4.74
CA LEU A 36 2.53 -7.14 -4.34
C LEU A 36 3.24 -8.09 -5.32
N TYR A 37 3.18 -7.79 -6.62
CA TYR A 37 3.96 -8.54 -7.61
C TYR A 37 5.46 -8.41 -7.38
N LEU A 38 5.97 -7.19 -7.20
CA LEU A 38 7.41 -6.95 -6.96
C LEU A 38 7.91 -7.68 -5.69
N GLN A 39 7.14 -7.59 -4.59
CA GLN A 39 7.47 -8.20 -3.30
C GLN A 39 7.52 -9.72 -3.36
N ARG A 40 6.83 -10.35 -4.32
CA ARG A 40 6.95 -11.79 -4.58
C ARG A 40 8.19 -12.17 -5.37
N LEU A 41 8.76 -11.24 -6.13
CA LEU A 41 9.95 -11.48 -6.95
C LEU A 41 11.24 -11.14 -6.24
N VAL A 42 11.22 -10.17 -5.34
CA VAL A 42 12.40 -9.62 -4.68
C VAL A 42 12.24 -9.75 -3.16
N PRO A 43 12.95 -10.69 -2.51
CA PRO A 43 12.96 -10.77 -1.05
C PRO A 43 13.62 -9.53 -0.43
N ASP A 44 13.26 -9.23 0.82
CA ASP A 44 13.84 -8.16 1.64
C ASP A 44 13.76 -6.74 1.04
N CYS A 45 12.69 -6.46 0.30
CA CYS A 45 12.44 -5.15 -0.29
C CYS A 45 11.51 -4.25 0.54
N ALA A 46 11.07 -4.69 1.72
CA ALA A 46 10.03 -4.00 2.51
C ALA A 46 10.40 -2.53 2.83
N ARG A 47 11.65 -2.28 3.25
CA ARG A 47 12.18 -0.94 3.57
C ARG A 47 12.14 0.04 2.39
N LEU A 48 12.08 -0.48 1.15
CA LEU A 48 11.99 0.39 -0.03
C LEU A 48 10.61 1.03 -0.16
N PHE A 49 9.61 0.51 0.55
CA PHE A 49 8.23 1.01 0.49
C PHE A 49 7.87 2.02 1.59
N ASP A 50 8.81 2.34 2.50
CA ASP A 50 8.57 3.31 3.57
C ASP A 50 8.12 4.66 3.02
N GLU A 51 8.81 5.17 1.99
CA GLU A 51 8.46 6.45 1.35
C GLU A 51 7.06 6.41 0.70
N ILE A 52 6.67 5.26 0.15
CA ILE A 52 5.35 5.09 -0.47
C ILE A 52 4.26 5.07 0.61
N GLU A 53 4.49 4.38 1.72
CA GLU A 53 3.54 4.37 2.84
C GLU A 53 3.39 5.77 3.45
N CYS A 54 4.48 6.53 3.62
CA CYS A 54 4.40 7.92 4.04
C CYS A 54 3.49 8.74 3.13
N LYS A 55 3.64 8.62 1.80
CA LYS A 55 2.76 9.31 0.83
C LYS A 55 1.31 8.86 0.91
N ILE A 56 1.06 7.58 1.18
CA ILE A 56 -0.31 7.06 1.35
C ILE A 56 -0.96 7.73 2.56
N VAL A 57 -0.27 7.75 3.70
CA VAL A 57 -0.81 8.25 4.97
C VAL A 57 -0.94 9.77 4.97
N GLN A 58 0.10 10.48 4.53
CA GLN A 58 0.18 11.94 4.68
C GLN A 58 -0.57 12.70 3.59
N ASP A 59 -0.61 12.15 2.37
CA ASP A 59 -1.13 12.90 1.21
C ASP A 59 -2.38 12.22 0.62
N PHE A 60 -2.28 10.92 0.32
CA PHE A 60 -3.34 10.23 -0.43
C PHE A 60 -4.63 10.03 0.37
N LEU A 61 -4.54 9.53 1.61
CA LEU A 61 -5.72 9.29 2.45
C LEU A 61 -6.46 10.60 2.74
N PRO A 62 -5.81 11.69 3.19
CA PRO A 62 -6.49 12.96 3.37
C PRO A 62 -7.14 13.48 2.08
N ALA A 63 -6.49 13.32 0.92
CA ALA A 63 -7.07 13.72 -0.36
C ALA A 63 -8.31 12.90 -0.75
N VAL A 64 -8.34 11.60 -0.45
CA VAL A 64 -9.48 10.72 -0.75
C VAL A 64 -10.68 11.03 0.17
N PHE A 65 -10.46 11.26 1.46
CA PHE A 65 -11.54 11.52 2.41
C PHE A 65 -11.97 12.98 2.49
N GLY A 66 -11.10 13.92 2.08
CA GLY A 66 -11.33 15.35 2.22
C GLY A 66 -11.21 15.85 3.66
N CYS A 67 -10.56 15.09 4.54
CA CYS A 67 -10.30 15.45 5.94
C CYS A 67 -8.99 14.85 6.42
N GLU A 68 -8.48 15.36 7.54
CA GLU A 68 -7.35 14.73 8.24
C GLU A 68 -7.72 13.30 8.67
N VAL A 69 -6.74 12.40 8.57
CA VAL A 69 -6.88 10.98 8.91
C VAL A 69 -5.96 10.66 10.06
N SER A 70 -6.49 10.07 11.13
CA SER A 70 -5.66 9.65 12.25
C SER A 70 -4.76 8.48 11.86
N THR A 71 -3.57 8.41 12.45
CA THR A 71 -2.69 7.25 12.34
C THR A 71 -3.38 5.96 12.81
N ASP A 72 -4.31 6.06 13.76
CA ASP A 72 -5.06 4.91 14.28
C ASP A 72 -6.04 4.35 13.22
N ASP A 73 -6.64 5.22 12.41
CA ASP A 73 -7.56 4.85 11.32
C ASP A 73 -6.85 4.07 10.22
N ARG A 74 -5.54 4.24 10.08
CA ARG A 74 -4.74 3.56 9.06
C ARG A 74 -4.86 2.04 9.19
N SER A 75 -4.82 1.52 10.42
CA SER A 75 -4.96 0.09 10.72
C SER A 75 -6.34 -0.46 10.36
N LEU A 76 -7.39 0.36 10.46
CA LEU A 76 -8.74 -0.01 10.04
C LEU A 76 -8.82 -0.08 8.50
N PHE A 77 -8.19 0.87 7.80
CA PHE A 77 -8.25 0.94 6.34
C PHE A 77 -7.49 -0.19 5.64
N THR A 78 -6.50 -0.80 6.28
CA THR A 78 -5.82 -1.99 5.74
C THR A 78 -6.73 -3.22 5.74
N LEU A 79 -7.73 -3.28 6.62
CA LEU A 79 -8.63 -4.43 6.70
C LEU A 79 -9.47 -4.60 5.42
N PRO A 80 -9.80 -5.84 5.02
CA PRO A 80 -10.77 -6.08 3.96
C PRO A 80 -12.14 -5.47 4.24
N THR A 81 -12.89 -5.14 3.19
CA THR A 81 -14.25 -4.56 3.31
C THR A 81 -15.23 -5.44 4.10
N ARG A 82 -15.07 -6.77 4.05
CA ARG A 82 -15.87 -7.70 4.87
C ARG A 82 -15.64 -7.56 6.38
N TYR A 83 -14.59 -6.86 6.80
CA TYR A 83 -14.26 -6.53 8.19
C TYR A 83 -14.38 -5.02 8.47
N GLY A 84 -15.08 -4.28 7.61
CA GLY A 84 -15.30 -2.84 7.79
C GLY A 84 -14.14 -1.94 7.36
N GLY A 85 -13.10 -2.49 6.72
CA GLY A 85 -11.98 -1.70 6.18
C GLY A 85 -12.09 -1.38 4.69
N LEU A 86 -10.99 -0.93 4.10
CA LEU A 86 -10.90 -0.46 2.71
C LEU A 86 -9.93 -1.26 1.84
N ASN A 87 -9.34 -2.32 2.38
CA ASN A 87 -8.38 -3.17 1.68
C ASN A 87 -7.21 -2.35 1.08
N MET A 88 -6.84 -1.25 1.73
CA MET A 88 -5.72 -0.39 1.37
C MET A 88 -4.50 -0.87 2.13
N LEU A 89 -3.82 -1.88 1.60
CA LEU A 89 -2.74 -2.58 2.31
C LEU A 89 -1.57 -1.64 2.60
N CYS A 90 -0.88 -1.89 3.72
CA CYS A 90 0.40 -1.26 4.02
C CYS A 90 1.50 -1.99 3.24
N PRO A 91 2.22 -1.32 2.32
CA PRO A 91 3.22 -1.98 1.48
C PRO A 91 4.44 -2.45 2.30
N VAL A 92 4.74 -1.82 3.44
CA VAL A 92 5.83 -2.27 4.33
C VAL A 92 5.45 -3.59 5.01
N GLU A 93 4.24 -3.68 5.56
CA GLU A 93 3.73 -4.90 6.20
C GLU A 93 3.61 -6.06 5.20
N THR A 94 3.08 -5.82 4.00
CA THR A 94 2.96 -6.89 3.00
C THR A 94 4.31 -7.43 2.55
N GLY A 95 5.34 -6.57 2.48
CA GLY A 95 6.72 -6.97 2.19
C GLY A 95 7.31 -7.84 3.30
N GLN A 96 7.10 -7.48 4.57
CA GLN A 96 7.58 -8.25 5.72
C GLN A 96 6.89 -9.61 5.84
N ILE A 97 5.57 -9.66 5.66
CA ILE A 97 4.80 -10.91 5.71
C ILE A 97 5.28 -11.88 4.63
N LEU A 98 5.44 -11.42 3.39
CA LEU A 98 5.92 -12.25 2.29
C LEU A 98 7.33 -12.79 2.56
N LEU A 99 8.22 -11.97 3.13
CA LEU A 99 9.56 -12.41 3.51
C LEU A 99 9.51 -13.57 4.51
N HIS A 100 8.70 -13.48 5.57
CA HIS A 100 8.56 -14.56 6.55
C HIS A 100 8.03 -15.86 5.93
N PHE A 101 7.04 -15.76 5.03
CA PHE A 101 6.54 -16.94 4.31
C PHE A 101 7.61 -17.58 3.44
N VAL A 102 8.36 -16.79 2.68
CA VAL A 102 9.44 -17.29 1.83
C VAL A 102 10.53 -17.97 2.67
N SER A 103 10.97 -17.36 3.77
CA SER A 103 11.97 -17.95 4.67
C SER A 103 11.52 -19.29 5.26
N ASN A 104 10.26 -19.40 5.70
CA ASN A 104 9.71 -20.65 6.25
C ASN A 104 9.61 -21.76 5.19
N HIS A 105 9.38 -21.43 3.91
CA HIS A 105 9.36 -22.42 2.84
C HIS A 105 10.75 -22.95 2.49
N TYR A 106 11.80 -22.13 2.57
CA TYR A 106 13.18 -22.58 2.36
C TYR A 106 13.71 -23.45 3.51
N GLN A 107 13.19 -23.28 4.73
CA GLN A 107 13.58 -24.10 5.89
C GLN A 107 12.98 -25.52 5.91
N CYS A 108 12.03 -25.83 5.02
CA CYS A 108 11.40 -27.16 4.93
C CYS A 108 12.02 -28.04 3.83
N SER A 109 13.16 -27.63 3.27
CA SER A 109 13.88 -28.35 2.19
C SER A 109 15.16 -29.05 2.66
N ASP A 110 15.34 -29.26 3.97
CA ASP A 110 16.43 -30.03 4.58
C ASP A 110 15.92 -31.31 5.25
#